data_AF-A0A1V5RL76-F1
#
_entry.id   AF-A0A1V5RL76-F1
#
_cell.length_a   1.000
_cell.length_b   1.000
_cell.length_c   1.000
_cell.angle_alpha   90.00
_cell.angle_beta   90.00
_cell.angle_gamma   90.00
#
_symmetry.space_group_name_H-M   'P 1'
#
loop_
_entity.id
_entity.type
_entity.pdbx_description
1 polymer ?
#
loop_
_entity_poly.entity_id
_entity_poly.type
_entity_poly.pdbx_seq_one_letter_code
_entity_poly.pdbx_strand_id
1 'polypeptide(L)'
;MKKLIALLMILAVVLTGVFAEPGDEQSQVKVYLKGTIGAFFRHGVKENDALVYEKTYQSESVLSATGTNFQYGYQSNQDILGILYVDYTDFSDGNNHSIQIGTLKIGGTAMTADNYTQGSGFKVFTNLTGTNMSIQEKAIQVIAAQVKAGNDPKGTAISHIVGEAHKGTYTATLTFQVKAN
;
A
#
# COMPACT_ATOMS: atom_id res chain seq x y z
N MET A 1 85.35 -22.33 15.55
CA MET A 1 84.91 -21.96 16.91
C MET A 1 83.48 -21.41 16.83
N LYS A 2 82.53 -22.10 17.50
CA LYS A 2 81.36 -21.62 18.29
C LYS A 2 80.74 -20.27 17.86
N LYS A 3 79.42 -20.15 17.63
CA LYS A 3 78.34 -20.49 18.57
C LYS A 3 77.02 -20.89 17.88
N LEU A 4 76.34 -21.85 18.52
CA LEU A 4 74.92 -22.19 18.42
C LEU A 4 74.01 -20.99 18.71
N ILE A 5 72.77 -21.07 18.21
CA ILE A 5 71.45 -21.02 18.90
C ILE A 5 70.43 -20.81 17.76
N ALA A 6 69.84 -21.83 17.16
CA ALA A 6 68.71 -22.60 17.66
C ALA A 6 67.54 -21.74 18.19
N LEU A 7 66.45 -21.78 17.44
CA LEU A 7 65.08 -21.89 17.96
C LEU A 7 64.30 -20.59 18.25
N LEU A 8 63.08 -20.58 17.70
CA LEU A 8 61.90 -19.81 18.06
C LEU A 8 61.89 -18.32 17.67
N MET A 9 61.20 -18.00 16.57
CA MET A 9 59.76 -17.70 16.65
C MET A 9 59.24 -17.25 15.29
N ILE A 10 58.26 -18.01 14.78
CA ILE A 10 57.14 -17.52 13.95
C ILE A 10 57.56 -17.19 12.50
N LEU A 11 57.55 -18.14 11.56
CA LEU A 11 56.33 -18.76 11.02
C LEU A 11 55.07 -17.92 11.28
N ALA A 12 54.97 -16.73 10.67
CA ALA A 12 53.70 -16.08 10.39
C ALA A 12 53.38 -16.21 8.90
N VAL A 13 53.54 -17.43 8.36
CA VAL A 13 52.57 -17.93 7.39
C VAL A 13 51.41 -18.45 8.22
N VAL A 14 50.67 -17.52 8.84
CA VAL A 14 49.52 -17.84 9.66
C VAL A 14 48.49 -16.74 9.44
N LEU A 15 47.55 -17.06 8.55
CA LEU A 15 46.14 -16.82 8.76
C LEU A 15 45.67 -15.34 8.73
N THR A 16 45.49 -14.83 7.53
CA THR A 16 44.10 -14.50 7.17
C THR A 16 43.71 -15.45 6.05
N GLY A 17 43.68 -16.74 6.41
CA GLY A 17 42.89 -17.69 5.67
C GLY A 17 41.52 -17.06 5.55
N VAL A 18 41.06 -16.89 4.32
CA VAL A 18 39.63 -16.80 4.06
C VAL A 18 39.12 -18.17 4.49
N PHE A 19 38.86 -18.32 5.79
CA PHE A 19 38.12 -19.46 6.29
C PHE A 19 36.75 -19.27 5.66
N ALA A 20 36.52 -19.96 4.54
CA ALA A 20 35.19 -20.45 4.27
C ALA A 20 34.77 -21.12 5.58
N GLU A 21 33.70 -20.60 6.20
CA GLU A 21 33.12 -21.24 7.36
C GLU A 21 32.82 -22.70 7.00
N PRO A 22 33.00 -23.66 7.93
CA PRO A 22 32.61 -25.05 7.73
C PRO A 22 31.13 -25.18 7.37
N GLY A 23 30.92 -25.16 6.06
CA GLY A 23 29.75 -25.46 5.23
C GLY A 23 30.26 -25.78 3.80
N ASP A 24 31.50 -26.25 3.75
CA ASP A 24 32.42 -26.43 2.62
C ASP A 24 31.89 -27.37 1.55
N GLU A 25 32.31 -27.16 0.30
CA GLU A 25 32.30 -27.92 -0.98
C GLU A 25 31.47 -29.23 -1.12
N GLN A 26 31.29 -29.99 -0.05
CA GLN A 26 30.46 -31.21 0.07
C GLN A 26 29.10 -30.97 0.75
N SER A 27 28.88 -29.78 1.30
CA SER A 27 27.66 -29.42 2.00
C SER A 27 26.54 -29.09 1.01
N GLN A 28 25.38 -29.70 1.19
CA GLN A 28 24.22 -29.40 0.36
C GLN A 28 23.48 -28.17 0.93
N VAL A 29 23.49 -27.07 0.18
CA VAL A 29 22.54 -25.98 0.39
C VAL A 29 21.17 -26.47 -0.09
N LYS A 30 20.23 -26.66 0.85
CA LYS A 30 18.88 -27.12 0.54
C LYS A 30 17.90 -25.96 0.60
N VAL A 31 17.31 -25.64 -0.55
CA VAL A 31 16.17 -24.72 -0.64
C VAL A 31 14.89 -25.54 -0.60
N TYR A 32 14.09 -25.35 0.44
CA TYR A 32 12.78 -25.98 0.57
C TYR A 32 11.70 -25.01 0.13
N LEU A 33 11.13 -25.23 -1.05
CA LEU A 33 9.97 -24.49 -1.55
C LEU A 33 8.71 -25.25 -1.13
N LYS A 34 7.91 -24.64 -0.25
CA LYS A 34 6.63 -25.19 0.19
C LYS A 34 5.49 -24.34 -0.38
N GLY A 35 4.55 -24.97 -1.06
CA GLY A 35 3.33 -24.34 -1.56
C GLY A 35 2.10 -25.02 -0.98
N THR A 36 1.01 -24.27 -0.84
CA THR A 36 -0.30 -24.79 -0.45
C THR A 36 -1.24 -24.65 -1.64
N ILE A 37 -1.99 -25.71 -1.96
CA ILE A 37 -3.06 -25.67 -2.97
C ILE A 37 -4.33 -25.17 -2.26
N GLY A 38 -4.88 -24.05 -2.71
CA GLY A 38 -6.11 -23.47 -2.18
C GLY A 38 -6.41 -22.11 -2.78
N ALA A 39 -7.61 -21.61 -2.54
CA ALA A 39 -8.02 -20.25 -2.88
C ALA A 39 -7.07 -19.24 -2.24
N PHE A 40 -6.48 -18.38 -3.05
CA PHE A 40 -5.65 -17.27 -2.59
C PHE A 40 -6.27 -15.96 -3.07
N PHE A 41 -6.50 -15.04 -2.14
CA PHE A 41 -6.92 -13.68 -2.43
C PHE A 41 -6.31 -12.72 -1.41
N ARG A 42 -5.73 -11.63 -1.90
CA ARG A 42 -5.33 -10.48 -1.08
C ARG A 42 -5.56 -9.19 -1.83
N HIS A 43 -5.79 -8.11 -1.10
CA HIS A 43 -5.92 -6.76 -1.64
C HIS A 43 -5.29 -5.75 -0.68
N GLY A 44 -4.95 -4.58 -1.20
CA GLY A 44 -4.33 -3.53 -0.40
C GLY A 44 -3.77 -2.40 -1.24
N VAL A 45 -3.12 -1.46 -0.56
CA VAL A 45 -2.33 -0.42 -1.21
C VAL A 45 -1.08 -1.08 -1.79
N LYS A 46 -0.76 -0.80 -3.05
CA LYS A 46 0.41 -1.36 -3.71
C LYS A 46 1.65 -0.55 -3.37
N GLU A 47 2.66 -1.23 -2.85
CA GLU A 47 3.99 -0.71 -2.55
C GLU A 47 5.00 -1.63 -3.24
N ASN A 48 5.56 -1.19 -4.36
CA ASN A 48 6.38 -2.05 -5.24
C ASN A 48 5.60 -3.33 -5.61
N ASP A 49 6.17 -4.51 -5.37
CA ASP A 49 5.55 -5.81 -5.66
C ASP A 49 4.71 -6.37 -4.49
N ALA A 50 4.40 -5.54 -3.48
CA ALA A 50 3.62 -5.93 -2.31
C ALA A 50 2.25 -5.22 -2.27
N LEU A 51 1.29 -5.88 -1.61
CA LEU A 51 0.01 -5.31 -1.22
C LEU A 51 0.00 -5.17 0.31
N VAL A 52 -0.01 -3.93 0.80
CA VAL A 52 -0.07 -3.62 2.22
C VAL A 52 -1.51 -3.35 2.65
N TYR A 53 -1.90 -3.90 3.79
CA TYR A 53 -3.26 -3.79 4.32
C TYR A 53 -3.60 -2.37 4.77
N GLU A 54 -2.60 -1.63 5.26
CA GLU A 54 -2.73 -0.27 5.76
C GLU A 54 -1.58 0.59 5.24
N LYS A 55 -1.87 1.85 4.89
CA LYS A 55 -0.89 2.84 4.50
C LYS A 55 -1.33 4.21 5.01
N THR A 56 -0.42 4.89 5.73
CA THR A 56 -0.61 6.27 6.17
C THR A 56 0.15 7.22 5.28
N TYR A 57 -0.52 8.27 4.80
CA TYR A 57 0.10 9.42 4.15
C TYR A 57 0.13 10.57 5.14
N GLN A 58 1.32 11.00 5.56
CA GLN A 58 1.49 12.06 6.55
C GLN A 58 2.37 13.18 5.98
N SER A 59 1.73 14.14 5.33
CA SER A 59 2.37 15.34 4.80
C SER A 59 1.34 16.44 4.57
N GLU A 60 1.77 17.69 4.51
CA GLU A 60 0.90 18.82 4.15
C GLU A 60 0.29 18.67 2.76
N SER A 61 0.97 17.95 1.86
CA SER A 61 0.49 17.71 0.50
C SER A 61 -0.80 16.89 0.42
N VAL A 62 -1.20 16.20 1.50
CA VAL A 62 -2.45 15.41 1.55
C VAL A 62 -3.68 16.30 1.30
N LEU A 63 -3.67 17.53 1.83
CA LEU A 63 -4.75 18.51 1.68
C LEU A 63 -4.52 19.49 0.51
N SER A 64 -3.45 19.30 -0.27
CA SER A 64 -3.15 20.17 -1.41
C SER A 64 -4.19 20.07 -2.52
N ALA A 65 -4.18 21.04 -3.43
CA ALA A 65 -5.04 21.05 -4.61
C ALA A 65 -4.78 19.87 -5.59
N THR A 66 -3.60 19.23 -5.52
CA THR A 66 -3.29 18.02 -6.30
C THR A 66 -3.73 16.73 -5.58
N GLY A 67 -3.99 16.81 -4.28
CA GLY A 67 -4.40 15.71 -3.43
C GLY A 67 -3.33 14.64 -3.24
N THR A 68 -3.79 13.45 -2.86
CA THR A 68 -2.95 12.25 -2.66
C THR A 68 -3.24 11.25 -3.76
N ASN A 69 -2.19 10.71 -4.38
CA ASN A 69 -2.27 9.64 -5.37
C ASN A 69 -1.61 8.38 -4.83
N PHE A 70 -2.26 7.23 -5.03
CA PHE A 70 -1.69 5.93 -4.68
C PHE A 70 -2.25 4.82 -5.58
N GLN A 71 -1.58 3.67 -5.60
CA GLN A 71 -2.05 2.49 -6.31
C GLN A 71 -2.76 1.57 -5.32
N TYR A 72 -3.93 1.07 -5.69
CA TYR A 72 -4.65 0.07 -4.94
C TYR A 72 -4.90 -1.14 -5.82
N GLY A 73 -4.71 -2.34 -5.27
CA GLY A 73 -4.79 -3.54 -6.07
C GLY A 73 -5.25 -4.78 -5.33
N TYR A 74 -5.42 -5.84 -6.10
CA TYR A 74 -5.68 -7.19 -5.61
C TYR A 74 -4.86 -8.21 -6.37
N GLN A 75 -4.72 -9.38 -5.77
CA GLN A 75 -4.05 -10.54 -6.36
C GLN A 75 -4.85 -11.79 -6.00
N SER A 76 -5.14 -12.59 -7.01
CA SER A 76 -5.90 -13.83 -6.89
C SER A 76 -5.32 -14.95 -7.75
N ASN A 77 -5.44 -16.19 -7.30
CA ASN A 77 -5.15 -17.38 -8.14
C ASN A 77 -6.41 -18.00 -8.75
N GLN A 78 -7.59 -17.41 -8.52
CA GLN A 78 -8.87 -17.88 -9.02
C GLN A 78 -9.82 -16.71 -9.28
N ASP A 79 -10.86 -16.95 -10.08
CA ASP A 79 -11.96 -16.00 -10.19
C ASP A 79 -12.72 -15.92 -8.85
N ILE A 80 -13.09 -14.69 -8.47
CA ILE A 80 -13.88 -14.40 -7.28
C ILE A 80 -15.14 -13.68 -7.73
N LEU A 81 -16.29 -14.28 -7.40
CA LEU A 81 -17.60 -13.67 -7.62
C LEU A 81 -17.84 -12.57 -6.58
N GLY A 82 -17.26 -11.40 -6.82
CA GLY A 82 -17.41 -10.24 -5.95
C GLY A 82 -16.93 -8.95 -6.59
N ILE A 83 -17.32 -7.85 -5.97
CA ILE A 83 -16.94 -6.49 -6.34
C ILE A 83 -16.13 -5.90 -5.20
N LEU A 84 -15.00 -5.28 -5.54
CA LEU A 84 -14.21 -4.50 -4.60
C LEU A 84 -14.71 -3.07 -4.61
N TYR A 85 -15.16 -2.59 -3.45
CA TYR A 85 -15.63 -1.23 -3.22
C TYR A 85 -14.65 -0.43 -2.37
N VAL A 86 -14.75 0.89 -2.47
CA VAL A 86 -14.14 1.85 -1.55
C VAL A 86 -15.19 2.84 -1.06
N ASP A 87 -15.28 3.01 0.25
CA ASP A 87 -16.01 4.12 0.88
C ASP A 87 -15.02 5.01 1.63
N TYR A 88 -15.43 6.21 2.00
CA TYR A 88 -14.58 7.17 2.69
C TYR A 88 -15.31 7.97 3.77
N THR A 89 -14.54 8.44 4.74
CA THR A 89 -14.93 9.57 5.60
C THR A 89 -14.31 10.86 5.07
N ASP A 90 -14.95 11.98 5.34
CA ASP A 90 -14.30 13.28 5.16
C ASP A 90 -13.08 13.41 6.09
N PHE A 91 -12.22 14.36 5.77
CA PHE A 91 -11.09 14.71 6.62
C PHE A 91 -11.63 15.34 7.92
N SER A 92 -11.25 14.81 9.08
CA SER A 92 -11.70 15.30 10.40
C SER A 92 -10.51 15.51 11.34
N ASP A 93 -10.58 16.55 12.17
CA ASP A 93 -9.60 16.81 13.24
C ASP A 93 -9.98 16.18 14.59
N GLY A 94 -11.10 15.43 14.62
CA GLY A 94 -11.64 14.83 15.83
C GLY A 94 -12.41 15.78 16.76
N ASN A 95 -12.46 17.08 16.44
CA ASN A 95 -13.13 18.13 17.24
C ASN A 95 -14.34 18.72 16.50
N ASN A 96 -15.06 17.89 15.73
CA ASN A 96 -16.20 18.29 14.88
C ASN A 96 -15.86 19.32 13.78
N HIS A 97 -14.60 19.55 13.45
CA HIS A 97 -14.24 20.24 12.22
C HIS A 97 -13.93 19.22 11.14
N SER A 98 -14.40 19.49 9.93
CA SER A 98 -14.15 18.65 8.78
C SER A 98 -13.73 19.44 7.55
N ILE A 99 -13.13 18.74 6.60
CA ILE A 99 -12.91 19.18 5.23
C ILE A 99 -13.45 18.06 4.34
N GLN A 100 -14.37 18.40 3.44
CA GLN A 100 -14.94 17.40 2.55
C GLN A 100 -13.89 16.88 1.56
N ILE A 101 -14.02 15.61 1.15
CA ILE A 101 -13.36 15.15 -0.07
C ILE A 101 -14.10 15.76 -1.26
N GLY A 102 -13.46 16.69 -1.97
CA GLY A 102 -14.05 17.35 -3.14
C GLY A 102 -13.93 16.54 -4.41
N THR A 103 -12.94 15.65 -4.52
CA THR A 103 -12.80 14.75 -5.67
C THR A 103 -12.19 13.43 -5.24
N LEU A 104 -12.81 12.34 -5.69
CA LEU A 104 -12.26 11.00 -5.67
C LEU A 104 -12.16 10.52 -7.12
N LYS A 105 -11.00 10.03 -7.55
CA LYS A 105 -10.85 9.34 -8.84
C LYS A 105 -10.40 7.92 -8.66
N ILE A 106 -10.95 7.03 -9.48
CA ILE A 106 -10.62 5.61 -9.50
C ILE A 106 -10.29 5.23 -10.94
N GLY A 107 -9.05 4.81 -11.18
CA GLY A 107 -8.56 4.52 -12.54
C GLY A 107 -8.61 5.73 -13.47
N GLY A 108 -8.47 6.95 -12.93
CA GLY A 108 -8.53 8.21 -13.68
C GLY A 108 -9.95 8.79 -13.86
N THR A 109 -11.00 8.01 -13.61
CA THR A 109 -12.39 8.49 -13.69
C THR A 109 -12.81 9.16 -12.39
N ALA A 110 -13.37 10.37 -12.47
CA ALA A 110 -13.94 11.06 -11.31
C ALA A 110 -15.23 10.36 -10.86
N MET A 111 -15.34 10.10 -9.57
CA MET A 111 -16.51 9.48 -8.96
C MET A 111 -17.58 10.52 -8.65
N THR A 112 -18.83 10.14 -8.88
CA THR A 112 -20.02 10.97 -8.63
C THR A 112 -21.09 10.14 -7.92
N ALA A 113 -22.15 10.80 -7.47
CA ALA A 113 -23.27 10.16 -6.78
C ALA A 113 -23.89 9.01 -7.59
N ASP A 114 -23.91 9.12 -8.92
CA ASP A 114 -24.44 8.09 -9.82
C ASP A 114 -23.69 6.75 -9.72
N ASN A 115 -22.44 6.80 -9.28
CA ASN A 115 -21.56 5.63 -9.13
C ASN A 115 -21.37 5.22 -7.66
N TYR A 116 -22.04 5.91 -6.73
CA TYR A 116 -22.01 5.60 -5.31
C TYR A 116 -23.12 4.60 -4.95
N THR A 117 -22.76 3.53 -4.25
CA THR A 117 -23.73 2.57 -3.70
C THR A 117 -23.79 2.75 -2.19
N GLN A 118 -24.93 3.19 -1.65
CA GLN A 118 -25.09 3.41 -0.21
C GLN A 118 -24.80 2.14 0.59
N GLY A 119 -23.99 2.26 1.64
CA GLY A 119 -23.54 1.15 2.48
C GLY A 119 -22.41 0.29 1.87
N SER A 120 -22.00 0.54 0.63
CA SER A 120 -20.89 -0.17 -0.03
C SER A 120 -19.77 0.76 -0.47
N GLY A 121 -20.08 1.94 -1.00
CA GLY A 121 -19.12 2.88 -1.56
C GLY A 121 -19.10 2.88 -3.09
N PHE A 122 -17.98 3.30 -3.66
CA PHE A 122 -17.70 3.33 -5.10
C PHE A 122 -17.06 2.03 -5.56
N LYS A 123 -17.40 1.57 -6.76
CA LYS A 123 -16.82 0.35 -7.34
C LYS A 123 -15.39 0.60 -7.79
N VAL A 124 -14.44 -0.16 -7.24
CA VAL A 124 -13.04 -0.18 -7.67
C VAL A 124 -12.83 -1.24 -8.75
N PHE A 125 -13.26 -2.48 -8.49
CA PHE A 125 -13.17 -3.61 -9.44
C PHE A 125 -14.47 -4.40 -9.45
N THR A 126 -15.00 -4.73 -10.63
CA THR A 126 -16.30 -5.41 -10.79
C THR A 126 -16.22 -6.89 -11.15
N ASN A 127 -15.06 -7.35 -11.62
CA ASN A 127 -14.81 -8.74 -12.01
C ASN A 127 -13.43 -9.14 -11.49
N LEU A 128 -13.38 -9.66 -10.26
CA LEU A 128 -12.12 -10.08 -9.63
C LEU A 128 -11.67 -11.41 -10.26
N THR A 129 -10.94 -11.34 -11.37
CA THR A 129 -10.49 -12.52 -12.10
C THR A 129 -9.30 -13.21 -11.42
N GLY A 130 -9.06 -14.47 -11.79
CA GLY A 130 -7.82 -15.19 -11.50
C GLY A 130 -6.67 -14.54 -12.25
N THR A 131 -5.71 -14.01 -11.50
CA THR A 131 -4.64 -13.16 -12.03
C THR A 131 -3.32 -13.91 -12.20
N ASN A 132 -3.31 -15.24 -12.08
CA ASN A 132 -2.08 -16.05 -12.03
C ASN A 132 -1.06 -15.47 -11.03
N MET A 133 -1.54 -14.96 -9.89
CA MET A 133 -0.71 -14.29 -8.88
C MET A 133 -0.03 -13.00 -9.35
N SER A 134 -0.47 -12.35 -10.43
CA SER A 134 -0.09 -10.96 -10.74
C SER A 134 -0.95 -9.97 -9.96
N ILE A 135 -0.40 -8.81 -9.61
CA ILE A 135 -1.19 -7.73 -8.99
C ILE A 135 -1.95 -7.00 -10.09
N GLN A 136 -3.27 -6.87 -9.93
CA GLN A 136 -4.10 -5.96 -10.72
C GLN A 136 -4.30 -4.70 -9.90
N GLU A 137 -4.08 -3.53 -10.50
CA GLU A 137 -4.09 -2.26 -9.79
C GLU A 137 -4.90 -1.18 -10.50
N LYS A 138 -5.34 -0.21 -9.70
CA LYS A 138 -5.91 1.04 -10.16
C LYS A 138 -5.32 2.19 -9.35
N ALA A 139 -5.06 3.29 -10.05
CA ALA A 139 -4.72 4.55 -9.42
C ALA A 139 -5.94 5.11 -8.69
N ILE A 140 -5.75 5.51 -7.44
CA ILE A 140 -6.72 6.24 -6.63
C ILE A 140 -6.17 7.64 -6.40
N GLN A 141 -6.99 8.65 -6.66
CA GLN A 141 -6.69 10.05 -6.34
C GLN A 141 -7.74 10.59 -5.39
N VAL A 142 -7.31 11.16 -4.27
CA VAL A 142 -8.18 11.82 -3.28
C VAL A 142 -7.77 13.28 -3.17
N ILE A 143 -8.70 14.20 -3.41
CA ILE A 143 -8.46 15.65 -3.33
C ILE A 143 -9.46 16.25 -2.35
N ALA A 144 -8.95 16.93 -1.34
CA ALA A 144 -9.77 17.71 -0.41
C ALA A 144 -10.43 18.89 -1.13
N ALA A 145 -11.64 19.26 -0.71
CA ALA A 145 -12.37 20.38 -1.29
C ALA A 145 -11.62 21.71 -1.06
N GLN A 146 -11.32 22.40 -2.16
CA GLN A 146 -10.57 23.67 -2.12
C GLN A 146 -11.49 24.90 -2.18
N VAL A 147 -12.68 24.75 -2.77
CA VAL A 147 -13.66 25.83 -2.99
C VAL A 147 -15.08 25.34 -2.72
N LYS A 148 -15.96 26.21 -2.24
CA LYS A 148 -17.38 25.92 -1.98
C LYS A 148 -18.19 25.98 -3.28
N ALA A 149 -17.99 25.00 -4.15
CA ALA A 149 -18.68 24.93 -5.43
C ALA A 149 -18.96 23.47 -5.82
N GLY A 150 -20.16 23.24 -6.37
CA GLY A 150 -20.59 21.91 -6.79
C GLY A 150 -20.85 20.96 -5.63
N ASN A 151 -20.79 19.67 -5.94
CA ASN A 151 -21.06 18.58 -5.00
C ASN A 151 -19.80 17.71 -4.83
N ASP A 152 -19.67 17.09 -3.66
CA ASP A 152 -18.71 16.03 -3.39
C ASP A 152 -19.03 14.75 -4.19
N PRO A 153 -18.14 13.74 -4.21
CA PRO A 153 -18.38 12.48 -4.90
C PRO A 153 -19.64 11.73 -4.45
N LYS A 154 -20.16 11.98 -3.25
CA LYS A 154 -21.39 11.35 -2.72
C LYS A 154 -22.65 12.15 -3.10
N GLY A 155 -22.50 13.30 -3.76
CA GLY A 155 -23.59 14.16 -4.22
C GLY A 155 -24.01 15.25 -3.24
N THR A 156 -23.28 15.44 -2.14
CA THR A 156 -23.59 16.49 -1.16
C THR A 156 -22.92 17.79 -1.57
N ALA A 157 -23.63 18.91 -1.44
CA ALA A 157 -23.05 20.23 -1.73
C ALA A 157 -21.79 20.48 -0.88
N ILE A 158 -20.76 21.05 -1.48
CA ILE A 158 -19.51 21.35 -0.78
C ILE A 158 -19.69 22.59 0.10
N SER A 159 -19.56 22.41 1.41
CA SER A 159 -19.62 23.46 2.44
C SER A 159 -18.36 23.55 3.32
N HIS A 160 -17.53 22.51 3.38
CA HIS A 160 -16.33 22.46 4.23
C HIS A 160 -15.07 22.31 3.39
N ILE A 161 -14.22 23.34 3.39
CA ILE A 161 -13.06 23.46 2.48
C ILE A 161 -11.77 23.77 3.23
N VAL A 162 -10.63 23.44 2.61
CA VAL A 162 -9.29 23.63 3.19
C VAL A 162 -9.03 25.08 3.60
N GLY A 163 -9.42 26.05 2.77
CA GLY A 163 -9.14 27.48 3.02
C GLY A 163 -9.86 28.08 4.22
N GLU A 164 -10.84 27.38 4.79
CA GLU A 164 -11.63 27.82 5.95
C GLU A 164 -11.44 26.90 7.18
N ALA A 165 -10.63 25.85 7.04
CA ALA A 165 -10.39 24.90 8.10
C ALA A 165 -9.58 25.52 9.24
N HIS A 166 -9.84 25.06 10.47
CA HIS A 166 -8.99 25.40 11.60
C HIS A 166 -7.59 24.80 11.43
N LYS A 167 -6.60 25.38 12.11
CA LYS A 167 -5.26 24.78 12.13
C LYS A 167 -5.31 23.49 12.92
N GLY A 168 -4.86 22.40 12.33
CA GLY A 168 -4.83 21.09 12.96
C GLY A 168 -4.45 19.99 11.99
N THR A 169 -4.33 18.77 12.50
CA THR A 169 -4.18 17.57 11.68
C THR A 169 -5.56 17.03 11.38
N TYR A 170 -5.86 16.87 10.09
CA TYR A 170 -7.08 16.23 9.64
C TYR A 170 -6.79 14.85 9.05
N THR A 171 -7.65 13.89 9.32
CA THR A 171 -7.53 12.53 8.80
C THR A 171 -8.83 12.12 8.10
N ALA A 172 -8.70 11.61 6.88
CA ALA A 172 -9.75 10.89 6.17
C ALA A 172 -9.38 9.42 6.11
N THR A 173 -10.39 8.54 6.21
CA THR A 173 -10.21 7.10 6.09
C THR A 173 -10.86 6.62 4.82
N LEU A 174 -10.12 5.89 3.99
CA LEU A 174 -10.67 5.13 2.86
C LEU A 174 -10.76 3.66 3.28
N THR A 175 -11.96 3.10 3.24
CA THR A 175 -12.24 1.71 3.63
C THR A 175 -12.54 0.90 2.38
N PHE A 176 -11.70 -0.10 2.12
CA PHE A 176 -11.87 -1.00 0.99
C PHE A 176 -12.44 -2.34 1.44
N GLN A 177 -13.41 -2.85 0.69
CA GLN A 177 -14.09 -4.10 1.02
C GLN A 177 -14.46 -4.87 -0.23
N VAL A 178 -14.33 -6.20 -0.16
CA VAL A 178 -14.91 -7.09 -1.16
C VAL A 178 -16.29 -7.51 -0.68
N LYS A 179 -17.29 -7.33 -1.52
CA LYS A 179 -18.64 -7.85 -1.30
C LYS A 179 -18.98 -8.87 -2.37
N ALA A 180 -19.66 -9.94 -1.97
CA ALA A 180 -20.27 -10.84 -2.92
C ALA A 180 -21.26 -10.08 -3.81
N ASN A 181 -21.39 -10.52 -5.07
CA ASN A 181 -22.42 -10.01 -5.98
C ASN A 181 -23.82 -10.38 -5.51
#